data_AF-A0A920G9D4-F1
#
_entry.id   AF-A0A920G9D4-F1
#
_cell.length_a   1.000
_cell.length_b   1.000
_cell.length_c   1.000
_cell.angle_alpha   90.00
_cell.angle_beta   90.00
_cell.angle_gamma   90.00
#
_symmetry.space_group_name_H-M   'P 1'
#
loop_
_entity.id
_entity.type
_entity.pdbx_description
1 polymer ?
#
loop_
_entity_poly.entity_id
_entity_poly.type
_entity_poly.pdbx_seq_one_letter_code
_entity_poly.pdbx_strand_id
1 'polypeptide(L)' 'MTFSAGYMQRVMHRFPKQGDQMPWMNPQDYRKDRKMFRDDPLEDEALTFERAAVTTDVPALQEAS' A
#
# COMPACT_ATOMS: atom_id res chain seq x y z
N MET A 1 -25.30 -6.31 -9.31
CA MET A 1 -25.46 -6.93 -7.96
C MET A 1 -25.29 -5.84 -6.92
N THR A 2 -26.33 -5.51 -6.14
CA THR A 2 -26.20 -4.56 -5.03
C THR A 2 -25.98 -5.35 -3.75
N PHE A 3 -24.77 -5.25 -3.20
CA PHE A 3 -24.45 -5.72 -1.86
C PHE A 3 -24.85 -4.62 -0.86
N SER A 4 -26.05 -4.72 -0.28
CA SER A 4 -26.52 -3.76 0.73
C SER A 4 -26.19 -4.25 2.15
N ALA A 5 -24.92 -4.21 2.52
CA ALA A 5 -24.49 -4.54 3.87
C ALA A 5 -24.79 -3.36 4.82
N GLY A 6 -25.97 -3.39 5.45
CA GLY A 6 -26.38 -2.36 6.42
C GLY A 6 -25.40 -2.18 7.58
N TYR A 7 -24.57 -3.17 7.89
CA TYR A 7 -23.50 -3.02 8.88
C TYR A 7 -22.39 -2.08 8.39
N MET A 8 -22.03 -2.11 7.10
CA MET A 8 -21.03 -1.20 6.51
C MET A 8 -21.51 0.24 6.59
N GLN A 9 -22.77 0.49 6.21
CA GLN A 9 -23.38 1.83 6.27
C GLN A 9 -23.28 2.47 7.66
N ARG A 10 -23.46 1.69 8.74
CA ARG A 10 -23.35 2.19 10.12
C ARG A 10 -21.94 2.66 10.48
N VAL A 11 -20.91 2.10 9.86
CA VAL A 11 -19.50 2.36 10.22
C VAL A 11 -18.75 3.20 9.19
N MET A 12 -19.34 3.50 8.03
CA MET A 12 -18.69 4.29 6.96
C MET A 12 -18.09 5.61 7.46
N HIS A 13 -18.77 6.30 8.39
CA HIS A 13 -18.29 7.55 8.98
C HIS A 13 -17.00 7.40 9.82
N ARG A 14 -16.61 6.16 10.16
CA ARG A 14 -15.39 5.82 10.90
C ARG A 14 -14.30 5.28 9.99
N PHE A 15 -14.57 5.11 8.70
CA PHE A 15 -13.56 4.61 7.78
C PHE A 15 -12.41 5.61 7.65
N PRO A 16 -11.18 5.12 7.46
CA PRO A 16 -10.05 6.00 7.21
C PRO A 16 -10.31 6.83 5.95
N LYS A 17 -9.96 8.10 6.00
CA LYS A 17 -10.02 8.98 4.84
C LYS A 17 -8.84 8.66 3.93
N GLN A 18 -9.11 8.66 2.63
CA GLN A 18 -8.08 8.55 1.60
C GLN A 18 -7.60 9.96 1.21
N GLY A 19 -6.35 10.06 0.74
CA GLY A 19 -5.83 11.30 0.16
C GLY A 19 -6.63 11.72 -1.09
N ASP A 20 -6.49 12.99 -1.44
CA ASP A 20 -7.15 13.62 -2.58
C ASP A 20 -6.34 13.53 -3.89
N GLN A 21 -5.04 13.22 -3.80
CA GLN A 21 -4.13 13.10 -4.94
C GLN A 21 -3.24 11.86 -4.84
N MET A 22 -2.69 11.43 -5.98
CA MET A 22 -1.64 10.41 -6.02
C MET A 22 -0.36 10.91 -5.33
N PRO A 23 0.43 10.03 -4.69
CA PRO A 23 0.24 8.57 -4.57
C PRO A 23 -0.65 8.15 -3.38
N TRP A 24 -1.20 9.08 -2.61
CA TRP A 24 -1.97 8.82 -1.37
C TRP A 24 -3.43 8.39 -1.61
N MET A 25 -3.70 7.89 -2.80
CA MET A 25 -4.97 7.36 -3.25
C MET A 25 -4.87 5.83 -3.34
N ASN A 26 -5.82 5.09 -2.77
CA ASN A 26 -5.96 3.65 -2.94
C ASN A 26 -7.06 3.35 -3.98
N PRO A 27 -6.72 3.17 -5.26
CA PRO A 27 -7.71 2.94 -6.31
C PRO A 27 -8.37 1.56 -6.24
N GLN A 28 -7.91 0.64 -5.37
CA GLN A 28 -8.32 -0.78 -5.35
C GLN A 28 -8.28 -1.43 -6.74
N ASP A 29 -7.30 -1.04 -7.57
CA ASP A 29 -7.11 -1.51 -8.94
C ASP A 29 -5.64 -1.89 -9.11
N TYR A 30 -5.40 -3.20 -9.10
CA TYR A 30 -4.07 -3.77 -9.20
C TYR A 30 -3.27 -3.26 -10.42
N ARG A 31 -3.92 -3.01 -11.57
CA ARG A 31 -3.20 -2.57 -12.76
C ARG A 31 -2.68 -1.14 -12.59
N LYS A 32 -3.48 -0.28 -11.96
CA LYS A 32 -3.09 1.10 -11.62
C LYS A 32 -2.00 1.09 -10.56
N ASP A 33 -2.17 0.29 -9.51
CA ASP A 33 -1.19 0.16 -8.43
C ASP A 33 0.15 -0.33 -8.96
N ARG A 34 0.15 -1.34 -9.84
CA ARG A 34 1.38 -1.86 -10.45
C ARG A 34 2.12 -0.78 -11.22
N LYS A 35 1.41 0.00 -12.04
CA LYS A 35 2.03 1.10 -12.80
C LYS A 35 2.63 2.13 -11.84
N MET A 36 1.85 2.61 -10.88
CA MET A 36 2.27 3.65 -9.94
C MET A 36 3.49 3.26 -9.10
N PHE A 37 3.52 2.02 -8.58
CA PHE A 37 4.58 1.58 -7.66
C PHE A 37 5.78 0.93 -8.33
N ARG A 38 5.62 0.30 -9.51
CA ARG A 38 6.72 -0.40 -10.19
C ARG A 38 7.28 0.32 -11.40
N ASP A 39 6.42 0.98 -12.16
CA ASP A 39 6.77 1.45 -13.50
C ASP A 39 7.02 2.97 -13.51
N ASP A 40 6.27 3.74 -12.70
CA ASP A 40 6.42 5.20 -12.63
C ASP A 40 7.67 5.60 -11.80
N PRO A 41 8.38 6.69 -12.17
CA PRO A 41 9.51 7.19 -11.39
C PRO A 41 9.11 7.56 -9.97
N LEU A 42 9.92 7.17 -8.99
CA LEU A 42 9.74 7.56 -7.59
C LEU A 42 10.36 8.95 -7.36
N GLU A 43 9.71 9.97 -7.90
CA GLU A 43 10.10 11.39 -7.77
C GLU A 43 9.26 12.05 -6.66
N ASP A 44 9.81 12.13 -5.46
CA ASP A 44 9.18 12.79 -4.30
C ASP A 44 10.22 13.65 -3.57
N GLU A 45 9.95 14.95 -3.45
CA GLU A 45 10.83 15.93 -2.79
C GLU A 45 11.05 15.63 -1.29
N ALA A 46 10.13 14.90 -0.66
CA ALA A 46 10.24 14.51 0.74
C ALA A 46 11.04 13.21 0.95
N LEU A 47 11.37 12.45 -0.11
CA LEU A 47 12.11 11.19 -0.01
C LEU A 47 13.61 11.39 -0.23
N THR A 48 14.43 10.92 0.71
CA THR A 48 15.88 10.81 0.55
C THR A 48 16.27 9.33 0.52
N PHE A 49 16.96 8.90 -0.52
CA PHE A 49 17.43 7.53 -0.66
C PHE A 49 18.90 7.41 -0.25
N GLU A 50 19.23 6.35 0.48
CA GLU A 50 20.60 5.97 0.79
C GLU A 50 20.88 4.54 0.33
N ARG A 51 22.17 4.20 0.21
CA ARG A 51 22.57 2.84 -0.14
C ARG A 51 22.26 1.92 1.04
N ALA A 52 21.47 0.88 0.80
CA ALA A 52 21.25 -0.17 1.79
C ALA A 52 22.60 -0.77 2.24
N ALA A 53 22.81 -0.83 3.56
CA ALA A 53 23.90 -1.61 4.12
C ALA A 53 23.65 -3.09 3.82
N VAL A 54 24.68 -3.78 3.32
CA VAL A 54 24.59 -5.22 3.08
C VAL A 54 24.68 -5.91 4.44
N THR A 55 23.53 -6.21 5.04
CA THR A 55 23.47 -7.08 6.22
C THR A 55 23.32 -8.51 5.74
N THR A 56 24.42 -9.26 5.70
CA THR A 56 24.38 -10.74 5.59
C THR A 56 23.94 -11.31 6.92
N ASP A 57 22.65 -11.21 7.24
CA ASP A 57 22.04 -12.05 8.25
C ASP A 57 20.82 -12.72 7.60
N VAL A 58 21.02 -13.99 7.22
CA VAL A 58 19.92 -14.85 6.79
C VAL A 58 19.53 -15.66 8.03
N PRO A 59 18.49 -15.25 8.79
CA PRO A 59 17.98 -16.09 9.86
C PRO A 59 17.37 -17.34 9.22
N ALA A 60 17.86 -18.50 9.65
CA ALA A 60 17.34 -19.80 9.24
C ALA A 60 15.85 -19.88 9.62
N LEU A 61 14.98 -20.05 8.62
CA LEU A 61 13.58 -20.34 8.84
C LEU A 61 13.50 -21.72 9.50
N GLN A 62 13.25 -21.74 10.80
CA GLN A 62 13.00 -22.98 11.52
C GLN A 62 11.56 -23.39 11.24
N GLU A 63 11.42 -24.35 10.33
CA GLU A 63 10.18 -25.06 10.04
C GLU A 63 9.61 -25.62 11.36
N ALA A 64 8.48 -25.10 11.82
CA ALA A 64 7.76 -25.63 12.98
C ALA A 64 7.04 -26.92 12.56
N SER A 65 7.39 -28.03 13.21
CA SER A 65 6.70 -29.33 13.13
C SER A 65 5.42 -29.36 13.95
#